data_AF-D9VJK0-F1
#
_entry.id   AF-D9VJK0-F1
#
_cell.length_a   1.000
_cell.length_b   1.000
_cell.length_c   1.000
_cell.angle_alpha   90.00
_cell.angle_beta   90.00
_cell.angle_gamma   90.00
#
_symmetry.space_group_name_H-M   'P 1'
#
loop_
_entity.id
_entity.type
_entity.pdbx_description
1 polymer ?
#
loop_
_entity_poly.entity_id
_entity_poly.type
_entity_poly.pdbx_seq_one_letter_code
_entity_poly.pdbx_strand_id
1 'polypeptide(L)'
;MTATRLAARALATAARTDSPLVQGTAALDLARTDLALGRPADAAAAATRARRHFAAKGHLPAVRRAEAVLSRCHSLSPWHGPAAARAAGAGTEPPR
;
A
#
# COMPACT_ATOMS: atom_id res chain seq x y z
N MET A 1 18.32 4.59 2.84
CA MET A 1 17.84 3.21 3.14
C MET A 1 17.52 2.97 4.64
N THR A 2 17.14 3.98 5.42
CA THR A 2 16.93 3.84 6.88
C THR A 2 15.47 3.55 7.25
N ALA A 3 14.50 4.17 6.57
CA ALA A 3 13.07 4.05 6.88
C ALA A 3 12.54 2.61 6.75
N THR A 4 12.81 1.91 5.64
CA THR A 4 12.37 0.51 5.44
C THR A 4 12.93 -0.42 6.51
N ARG A 5 14.19 -0.22 6.92
CA ARG A 5 14.83 -1.03 7.95
C ARG A 5 14.19 -0.82 9.31
N LEU A 6 13.84 0.43 9.65
CA LEU A 6 13.11 0.75 10.88
C LEU A 6 11.71 0.16 10.86
N ALA A 7 10.98 0.26 9.75
CA ALA A 7 9.67 -0.34 9.58
C ALA A 7 9.70 -1.88 9.73
N ALA A 8 10.69 -2.55 9.13
CA ALA A 8 10.86 -4.00 9.27
C ALA A 8 11.15 -4.42 10.72
N ARG A 9 11.98 -3.67 11.45
CA ARG A 9 12.26 -3.93 12.87
C ARG A 9 11.04 -3.69 13.76
N ALA A 10 10.27 -2.65 13.48
CA ALA A 10 9.01 -2.38 14.18
C ALA A 10 8.03 -3.54 13.97
N LEU A 11 7.92 -4.06 12.73
CA LEU A 11 7.08 -5.20 12.40
C LEU A 11 7.51 -6.48 13.13
N ALA A 12 8.81 -6.79 13.12
CA ALA A 12 9.36 -7.94 13.85
C ALA A 12 9.13 -7.85 15.36
N THR A 13 9.16 -6.64 15.92
CA THR A 13 8.88 -6.41 17.35
C THR A 13 7.40 -6.55 17.65
N ALA A 14 6.53 -5.95 16.83
CA ALA A 14 5.08 -6.03 16.97
C ALA A 14 4.54 -7.47 16.85
N ALA A 15 5.13 -8.28 15.98
CA ALA A 15 4.79 -9.70 15.81
C ALA A 15 5.04 -10.54 17.08
N ARG A 16 5.90 -10.06 18.00
CA ARG A 16 6.13 -10.70 19.31
C ARG A 16 5.13 -10.24 20.39
N THR A 17 4.23 -9.33 20.05
CA THR A 17 3.15 -8.90 20.95
C THR A 17 1.86 -9.63 20.59
N ASP A 18 1.05 -9.99 21.59
CA ASP A 18 -0.28 -10.56 21.38
C ASP A 18 -1.35 -9.50 21.03
N SER A 19 -0.96 -8.24 20.84
CA SER A 19 -1.88 -7.15 20.57
C SER A 19 -2.09 -6.94 19.07
N PRO A 20 -3.30 -7.19 18.54
CA PRO A 20 -3.61 -6.93 17.14
C PRO A 20 -3.46 -5.44 16.78
N LEU A 21 -3.64 -4.52 17.73
CA LEU A 21 -3.47 -3.09 17.45
C LEU A 21 -2.02 -2.70 17.17
N VAL A 22 -1.08 -3.31 17.90
CA VAL A 22 0.37 -3.05 17.72
C VAL A 22 0.83 -3.65 16.40
N GLN A 23 0.43 -4.90 16.12
CA GLN A 23 0.69 -5.57 14.84
C GLN A 23 0.09 -4.79 13.65
N GLY A 24 -1.16 -4.33 13.78
CA GLY A 24 -1.84 -3.53 12.77
C GLY A 24 -1.15 -2.19 12.50
N THR A 25 -0.68 -1.51 13.55
CA THR A 25 0.03 -0.22 13.43
C THR A 25 1.36 -0.41 12.69
N ALA A 26 2.16 -1.39 13.09
CA ALA A 26 3.43 -1.67 12.42
C ALA A 26 3.25 -2.04 10.94
N ALA A 27 2.23 -2.84 10.61
CA ALA A 27 1.90 -3.16 9.22
C ALA A 27 1.44 -1.93 8.41
N LEU A 28 0.69 -1.01 9.03
CA LEU A 28 0.24 0.22 8.37
C LEU A 28 1.41 1.18 8.10
N ASP A 29 2.37 1.28 9.02
CA ASP A 29 3.56 2.12 8.83
C ASP A 29 4.49 1.57 7.75
N LEU A 30 4.61 0.24 7.66
CA LEU A 30 5.28 -0.40 6.52
C LEU A 30 4.58 -0.06 5.21
N ALA A 31 3.24 -0.17 5.15
CA ALA A 31 2.49 0.14 3.94
C ALA A 31 2.69 1.59 3.46
N ARG A 32 2.72 2.55 4.39
CA ARG A 32 3.02 3.96 4.09
C ARG A 32 4.45 4.15 3.59
N THR A 33 5.40 3.43 4.20
CA THR A 33 6.81 3.47 3.80
C THR A 33 6.97 2.94 2.37
N ASP A 34 6.35 1.80 2.05
CA ASP A 34 6.43 1.22 0.71
C ASP A 34 5.74 2.10 -0.35
N LEU A 35 4.63 2.75 -0.03
CA LEU A 35 4.02 3.77 -0.90
C LEU A 35 4.96 4.95 -1.15
N ALA A 36 5.60 5.48 -0.10
CA ALA A 36 6.56 6.57 -0.24
C ALA A 36 7.80 6.18 -1.07
N LEU A 37 8.13 4.89 -1.12
CA LEU A 37 9.22 4.33 -1.94
C LEU A 37 8.78 3.91 -3.35
N GLY A 38 7.52 4.16 -3.74
CA GLY A 38 7.02 3.80 -5.07
C GLY A 38 6.79 2.30 -5.26
N ARG A 39 6.51 1.55 -4.18
CA ARG A 39 6.26 0.10 -4.19
C ARG A 39 4.79 -0.21 -3.89
N PRO A 40 3.85 0.07 -4.82
CA PRO A 40 2.42 -0.03 -4.55
C PRO A 40 1.95 -1.46 -4.26
N ALA A 41 2.59 -2.49 -4.84
CA ALA A 41 2.25 -3.89 -4.58
C ALA A 41 2.59 -4.32 -3.13
N ASP A 42 3.81 -3.99 -2.67
CA ASP A 42 4.24 -4.28 -1.30
C ASP A 42 3.40 -3.51 -0.28
N ALA A 43 3.12 -2.25 -0.58
CA ALA A 43 2.24 -1.43 0.23
C ALA A 43 0.83 -2.00 0.35
N ALA A 44 0.25 -2.51 -0.74
CA ALA A 44 -1.07 -3.14 -0.72
C ALA A 44 -1.09 -4.41 0.15
N ALA A 45 -0.04 -5.23 0.07
CA ALA A 45 0.10 -6.43 0.90
C ALA A 45 0.20 -6.07 2.39
N ALA A 46 1.01 -5.05 2.74
CA ALA A 46 1.14 -4.56 4.10
C ALA A 46 -0.16 -3.92 4.63
N ALA A 47 -0.86 -3.11 3.83
CA ALA A 47 -2.13 -2.51 4.19
C ALA A 47 -3.24 -3.56 4.40
N THR A 48 -3.25 -4.64 3.60
CA THR A 48 -4.16 -5.76 3.78
C THR A 48 -3.94 -6.45 5.13
N ARG A 49 -2.69 -6.66 5.53
CA ARG A 49 -2.34 -7.20 6.87
C ARG A 49 -2.82 -6.27 7.98
N ALA A 50 -2.55 -4.97 7.87
CA ALA A 50 -3.01 -3.98 8.83
C ALA A 50 -4.55 -4.02 9.01
N ARG A 51 -5.29 -4.05 7.90
CA ARG A 51 -6.76 -4.12 7.89
C ARG A 51 -7.27 -5.34 8.66
N ARG A 52 -6.66 -6.52 8.45
CA ARG A 52 -7.05 -7.76 9.16
C ARG A 52 -6.86 -7.64 10.67
N HIS A 53 -5.72 -7.11 11.11
CA HIS A 53 -5.45 -6.93 12.54
C HIS A 53 -6.42 -5.94 13.21
N PHE A 54 -6.72 -4.82 12.55
CA PHE A 54 -7.69 -3.86 13.07
C PHE A 54 -9.12 -4.41 13.08
N ALA A 55 -9.51 -5.17 12.05
CA ALA A 55 -10.82 -5.82 11.98
C ALA A 55 -10.99 -6.85 13.10
N ALA A 56 -9.96 -7.66 13.37
CA ALA A 56 -9.98 -8.65 14.46
C ALA A 56 -10.21 -8.02 15.84
N LYS A 57 -9.77 -6.76 16.04
CA LYS A 57 -10.02 -6.00 17.28
C LYS A 57 -11.34 -5.20 17.26
N GLY A 58 -11.96 -5.00 16.10
CA GLY A 58 -13.11 -4.10 15.93
C GLY A 58 -12.75 -2.61 15.81
N HIS A 59 -11.49 -2.27 15.44
CA HIS A 59 -11.01 -0.88 15.42
C HIS A 59 -11.32 -0.16 14.09
N LEU A 60 -12.60 0.16 13.86
CA LEU A 60 -13.12 0.72 12.60
C LEU A 60 -12.34 1.94 12.05
N PRO A 61 -11.91 2.93 12.86
CA PRO A 61 -11.14 4.06 12.32
C PRO A 61 -9.82 3.64 11.67
N ALA A 62 -9.19 2.58 12.19
CA ALA A 62 -7.91 2.09 11.70
C ALA A 62 -8.09 1.19 10.46
N VAL A 63 -9.21 0.44 10.40
CA VAL A 63 -9.65 -0.25 9.17
C VAL A 63 -9.78 0.74 8.02
N ARG A 64 -10.51 1.85 8.22
CA ARG A 64 -10.69 2.89 7.19
C ARG A 64 -9.36 3.51 6.72
N ARG A 65 -8.41 3.71 7.64
CA ARG A 65 -7.06 4.19 7.29
C ARG A 65 -6.30 3.18 6.42
N ALA A 66 -6.39 1.88 6.72
CA ALA A 66 -5.77 0.84 5.90
C ALA A 66 -6.43 0.75 4.52
N GLU A 67 -7.75 0.89 4.44
CA GLU A 67 -8.49 0.93 3.16
C GLU A 67 -8.10 2.14 2.30
N ALA A 68 -7.92 3.32 2.89
CA ALA A 68 -7.45 4.49 2.16
C ALA A 68 -6.06 4.25 1.52
N VAL A 69 -5.17 3.54 2.21
CA VAL A 69 -3.87 3.14 1.66
C VAL A 69 -4.05 2.13 0.52
N LEU A 70 -4.93 1.14 0.65
CA LEU A 70 -5.25 0.18 -0.43
C LEU A 70 -5.76 0.88 -1.69
N SER A 71 -6.73 1.80 -1.55
CA SER A 71 -7.24 2.58 -2.67
C SER A 71 -6.14 3.36 -3.39
N ARG A 72 -5.21 3.95 -2.63
CA ARG A 72 -4.05 4.66 -3.19
C ARG A 72 -3.08 3.72 -3.90
N CYS A 73 -2.85 2.52 -3.37
CA CYS A 73 -2.04 1.50 -4.04
C CYS A 73 -2.67 1.07 -5.37
N HIS A 74 -4.00 0.88 -5.40
CA HIS A 74 -4.71 0.53 -6.63
C HIS A 74 -4.59 1.62 -7.69
N SER A 75 -4.73 2.90 -7.32
CA SER A 75 -4.56 4.02 -8.27
C SER A 75 -3.14 4.15 -8.83
N LEU A 76 -2.13 3.63 -8.11
CA LEU A 76 -0.72 3.67 -8.50
C LEU A 76 -0.24 2.37 -9.15
N SER A 77 -1.06 1.32 -9.10
CA SER A 77 -0.72 0.06 -9.75
C SER A 77 -0.72 0.30 -11.27
N PRO A 78 0.35 -0.08 -11.99
CA PRO A 78 0.43 0.10 -13.44
C PRO A 78 -0.67 -0.64 -14.19
N TRP A 79 -1.33 -1.61 -13.52
CA TRP A 79 -2.48 -2.33 -14.05
C TRP A 79 -3.82 -1.56 -13.91
N HIS A 80 -3.86 -0.40 -13.23
CA HIS A 80 -5.08 0.33 -12.87
C HIS A 80 -4.97 1.87 -12.96
N GLY A 81 -4.04 2.42 -13.73
CA GLY A 81 -4.17 3.81 -14.18
C GLY A 81 -5.24 3.93 -15.27
N PRO A 82 -5.88 5.11 -15.47
CA PRO A 82 -6.77 5.38 -16.62
C PRO A 82 -6.01 5.42 -17.97
N ALA A 83 -4.96 4.59 -18.09
CA ALA A 83 -3.94 4.63 -19.11
C ALA A 83 -3.68 3.27 -19.76
N ALA A 84 -4.73 2.72 -20.37
CA ALA A 84 -4.69 2.39 -21.79
C ALA A 84 -4.43 3.64 -22.69
N ALA A 85 -3.69 4.65 -22.21
CA ALA A 85 -3.60 6.00 -22.77
C ALA A 85 -2.39 6.18 -23.71
N ARG A 86 -1.85 5.13 -24.33
CA ARG A 86 -0.64 5.24 -25.18
C ARG A 86 -0.65 4.42 -26.47
N ALA A 87 -1.69 3.64 -26.78
CA ALA A 87 -1.74 2.82 -28.01
C ALA A 87 -2.38 3.51 -29.24
N ALA A 88 -2.77 4.78 -29.14
CA ALA A 88 -3.38 5.56 -30.24
C ALA A 88 -2.45 6.67 -30.77
N GLY A 89 -1.14 6.47 -30.69
CA GLY A 89 -0.15 7.30 -31.37
C GLY A 89 0.34 6.64 -32.65
N ALA A 90 -0.56 6.34 -33.59
CA ALA A 90 -0.18 5.91 -34.94
C ALA A 90 -0.40 7.09 -35.88
N GLY A 91 0.70 7.78 -36.19
CA GLY A 91 0.71 8.88 -37.16
C GLY A 91 0.42 8.38 -38.56
N THR A 92 -0.44 9.11 -39.26
CA THR A 92 -0.47 9.15 -40.72
C THR A 92 -0.59 10.62 -41.13
N GLU A 93 0.54 11.29 -41.34
CA GLU A 93 0.59 12.48 -42.20
C GLU A 93 0.40 12.03 -43.66
N PRO A 94 -0.53 12.62 -44.42
CA PRO A 94 -0.62 12.39 -45.86
C PRO A 94 0.27 13.38 -46.63
N PRO A 95 0.94 12.96 -47.72
CA PRO A 95 1.66 13.89 -48.58
C PRO A 95 0.68 14.71 -49.44
N ARG A 96 1.16 15.90 -49.84
CA ARG A 96 0.48 16.91 -50.66
C ARG A 96 0.18 16.46 -52.08
#